data_AF-A0A7C6PQU7-F1
#
_entry.id   AF-A0A7C6PQU7-F1
#
_cell.length_a   1.000
_cell.length_b   1.000
_cell.length_c   1.000
_cell.angle_alpha   90.00
_cell.angle_beta   90.00
_cell.angle_gamma   90.00
#
_symmetry.space_group_name_H-M   'P 1'
#
loop_
_entity.id
_entity.type
_entity.pdbx_description
1 polymer ?
#
loop_
_entity_poly.entity_id
_entity_poly.type
_entity_poly.pdbx_seq_one_letter_code
_entity_poly.pdbx_strand_id
1 'polypeptide(L)'
;MAGKVTNIWSKKHVDDVSGQATSRVIVEATTPIKCDIRWKDALTAAVTIPDCELNMPEGPIKVNDGLLTEIEVSRAARRGVFMAIGLEHPSQFTFFQDGSSPSLPVRLVIAFDRSAIRRIMSDKVIVIDPGHGGMDAGGRGPVNLVEKNVVLDIARYLHRYLKEAGATPFLTRTHDVGMSLKQRFDLAARFGAEVFVSIHTYSSGNAELGGLRTLYNPSQPASEELAVFVHDAVIQRLGLKDRGVARDATRLPGNIGIPVIIVEAVCISNWVEEGLLRSPVFKERVAEGIFNGIKRFFAGRERGKPGAGEQVEGGAGGAQMGRIERIPIRTHIITEKDDIVEVVKMYTRDIAAPGDVIGIAESVVAITQGRAILPKTVRPRRLARFLSKFPGKDGSLATPPAMQLAINEVGAVRVLLGAAAAALGKMVGRKGDFYRVAGRSLAFIDDIAGTMPPYDEHVVLGPAHPEEVVARIKRETGVDAFIADVNDKGCVDILAASDGIDQAVLHQLLSDNPFGNDDQQTPIVVLKPVRRF
;
A
#
# COMPACT_ATOMS: atom_id res chain seq x y z
N MET A 1 -23.30 -38.28 18.90
CA MET A 1 -22.15 -38.61 18.03
C MET A 1 -20.96 -37.79 18.51
N ALA A 2 -19.76 -38.35 18.52
CA ALA A 2 -18.56 -37.57 18.82
C ALA A 2 -18.33 -36.52 17.72
N GLY A 3 -17.85 -35.33 18.10
CA GLY A 3 -17.50 -34.28 17.15
C GLY A 3 -16.37 -34.73 16.23
N LYS A 4 -16.34 -34.24 15.00
CA LYS A 4 -15.24 -34.51 14.05
C LYS A 4 -14.62 -33.21 13.60
N VAL A 5 -13.29 -33.09 13.69
CA VAL A 5 -12.53 -32.04 13.00
C VAL A 5 -12.36 -32.49 11.55
N THR A 6 -12.92 -31.72 10.62
CA THR A 6 -12.99 -32.07 9.20
C THR A 6 -11.97 -31.33 8.36
N ASN A 7 -11.52 -30.16 8.81
CA ASN A 7 -10.58 -29.34 8.06
C ASN A 7 -9.84 -28.36 8.97
N ILE A 8 -8.57 -28.09 8.65
CA ILE A 8 -7.75 -27.07 9.31
C ILE A 8 -7.03 -26.30 8.22
N TRP A 9 -7.16 -24.97 8.23
CA TRP A 9 -6.49 -24.10 7.28
C TRP A 9 -6.19 -22.75 7.92
N SER A 10 -5.42 -21.93 7.23
CA SER A 10 -5.03 -20.61 7.70
C SER A 10 -5.29 -19.54 6.65
N LYS A 11 -5.52 -18.31 7.13
CA LYS A 11 -5.69 -17.15 6.27
C LYS A 11 -5.30 -15.88 7.01
N LYS A 12 -4.57 -15.01 6.31
CA LYS A 12 -4.36 -13.63 6.75
C LYS A 12 -5.70 -12.88 6.67
N HIS A 13 -6.03 -12.17 7.72
CA HIS A 13 -7.16 -11.27 7.78
C HIS A 13 -6.69 -9.89 8.20
N VAL A 14 -7.18 -8.87 7.52
CA VAL A 14 -7.06 -7.48 7.95
C VAL A 14 -8.45 -7.06 8.37
N ASP A 15 -8.56 -6.55 9.59
CA ASP A 15 -9.80 -5.97 10.07
C ASP A 15 -10.01 -4.63 9.36
N ASP A 16 -11.09 -4.51 8.60
CA ASP A 16 -11.33 -3.37 7.71
C ASP A 16 -11.52 -2.04 8.50
N VAL A 17 -11.84 -2.13 9.80
CA VAL A 17 -12.10 -0.97 10.67
C VAL A 17 -10.84 -0.49 11.38
N SER A 18 -10.10 -1.40 12.01
CA SER A 18 -8.89 -1.09 12.79
C SER A 18 -7.61 -1.13 11.95
N GLY A 19 -7.67 -1.71 10.75
CA GLY A 19 -6.49 -2.03 9.95
C GLY A 19 -5.58 -3.08 10.59
N GLN A 20 -6.01 -3.71 11.69
CA GLN A 20 -5.20 -4.69 12.41
C GLN A 20 -5.12 -5.99 11.60
N ALA A 21 -3.89 -6.39 11.25
CA ALA A 21 -3.64 -7.63 10.55
C ALA A 21 -3.44 -8.79 11.52
N THR A 22 -4.15 -9.89 11.27
CA THR A 22 -4.03 -11.15 12.02
C THR A 22 -3.79 -12.32 11.08
N SER A 23 -3.05 -13.33 11.54
CA SER A 23 -3.01 -14.65 10.92
C SER A 23 -4.00 -15.54 11.64
N ARG A 24 -5.04 -16.01 10.94
CA ARG A 24 -6.08 -16.85 11.53
C ARG A 24 -5.84 -18.30 11.19
N VAL A 25 -5.87 -19.17 12.18
CA VAL A 25 -6.03 -20.62 12.03
C VAL A 25 -7.51 -20.95 12.23
N ILE A 26 -8.11 -21.61 11.25
CA ILE A 26 -9.52 -21.99 11.23
C ILE A 26 -9.60 -23.50 11.35
N VAL A 27 -10.30 -23.97 12.38
CA VAL A 27 -10.62 -25.38 12.59
C VAL A 27 -12.11 -25.57 12.32
N GLU A 28 -12.44 -26.38 11.32
CA GLU A 28 -13.82 -26.72 10.98
C GLU A 28 -14.20 -28.06 11.63
N ALA A 29 -15.35 -28.09 12.31
CA ALA A 29 -15.85 -29.28 12.98
C ALA A 29 -17.36 -29.48 12.81
N THR A 30 -17.81 -30.71 13.03
CA THR A 30 -19.24 -31.10 12.95
C THR A 30 -20.05 -30.74 14.19
N THR A 31 -19.41 -30.28 15.26
CA THR A 31 -20.03 -29.88 16.52
C THR A 31 -19.25 -28.71 17.12
N PRO A 32 -19.85 -27.92 18.03
CA PRO A 32 -19.12 -26.93 18.81
C PRO A 32 -17.85 -27.49 19.44
N ILE A 33 -16.76 -26.74 19.34
CA ILE A 33 -15.43 -27.19 19.74
C ILE A 33 -15.19 -26.79 21.20
N LYS A 34 -14.77 -27.73 22.05
CA LYS A 34 -14.14 -27.39 23.33
C LYS A 34 -12.64 -27.44 23.11
N CYS A 35 -11.90 -26.40 23.49
CA CYS A 35 -10.46 -26.37 23.29
C CYS A 35 -9.73 -25.73 24.47
N ASP A 36 -8.51 -26.19 24.69
CA ASP A 36 -7.49 -25.54 25.54
C ASP A 36 -6.34 -25.10 24.63
N ILE A 37 -6.02 -23.81 24.66
CA ILE A 37 -4.95 -23.21 23.84
C ILE A 37 -3.94 -22.58 24.79
N ARG A 38 -2.68 -22.99 24.69
CA ARG A 38 -1.58 -22.50 25.53
C ARG A 38 -0.31 -22.32 24.72
N TRP A 39 0.55 -21.42 25.17
CA TRP A 39 1.92 -21.37 24.67
C TRP A 39 2.70 -22.58 25.19
N LYS A 40 3.33 -23.34 24.29
CA LYS A 40 4.32 -24.36 24.62
C LYS A 40 5.69 -23.73 24.84
N ASP A 41 6.01 -22.73 24.02
CA ASP A 41 7.19 -21.88 24.08
C ASP A 41 6.88 -20.53 23.39
N ALA A 42 7.89 -19.66 23.26
CA ALA A 42 7.73 -18.31 22.71
C ALA A 42 7.26 -18.25 21.24
N LEU A 43 7.37 -19.35 20.50
CA LEU A 43 7.07 -19.42 19.06
C LEU A 43 6.08 -20.56 18.71
N THR A 44 5.56 -21.27 19.70
CA THR A 44 4.69 -22.43 19.47
C THR A 44 3.45 -22.38 20.36
N ALA A 45 2.28 -22.27 19.75
CA ALA A 45 0.99 -22.43 20.44
C ALA A 45 0.51 -23.87 20.32
N ALA A 46 0.20 -24.51 21.44
CA ALA A 46 -0.40 -25.84 21.53
C ALA A 46 -1.91 -25.73 21.69
N VAL A 47 -2.66 -26.48 20.89
CA VAL A 47 -4.12 -26.54 20.92
C VAL A 47 -4.54 -27.98 21.18
N THR A 48 -5.33 -28.19 22.23
CA THR A 48 -5.93 -29.49 22.55
C THR A 48 -7.44 -29.40 22.41
N ILE A 49 -8.02 -30.26 21.57
CA ILE A 49 -9.47 -30.37 21.34
C ILE A 49 -9.90 -31.75 21.84
N PRO A 50 -10.33 -31.88 23.12
CA PRO A 50 -10.82 -33.15 23.66
C PRO A 50 -12.15 -33.55 23.02
N ASP A 51 -12.47 -34.83 23.11
CA ASP A 51 -13.75 -35.43 22.71
C ASP A 51 -14.13 -35.19 21.23
N CYS A 52 -13.13 -34.96 20.37
CA CYS A 52 -13.28 -34.86 18.93
C CYS A 52 -12.37 -35.86 18.21
N GLU A 53 -12.90 -36.47 17.14
CA GLU A 53 -12.15 -37.35 16.25
C GLU A 53 -11.53 -36.54 15.10
N LEU A 54 -10.27 -36.81 14.76
CA LEU A 54 -9.63 -36.23 13.60
C LEU A 54 -10.10 -36.95 12.32
N ASN A 55 -10.85 -36.23 11.48
CA ASN A 55 -11.37 -36.70 10.19
C ASN A 55 -10.70 -35.97 9.02
N MET A 56 -9.37 -35.88 9.08
CA MET A 56 -8.48 -35.39 8.04
C MET A 56 -7.09 -36.03 8.26
N PRO A 57 -6.16 -35.94 7.29
CA PRO A 57 -4.80 -36.47 7.46
C PRO A 57 -4.06 -35.83 8.65
N GLU A 58 -3.21 -36.63 9.31
CA GLU A 58 -2.23 -36.15 10.29
C GLU A 58 -0.98 -35.60 9.59
N GLY A 59 -0.20 -34.80 10.33
CA GLY A 59 1.09 -34.26 9.90
C GLY A 59 1.08 -32.76 9.66
N PRO A 60 2.14 -32.24 9.01
CA PRO A 60 2.38 -30.81 8.90
C PRO A 60 1.56 -30.15 7.80
N ILE A 61 0.86 -29.08 8.14
CA ILE A 61 0.25 -28.14 7.20
C ILE A 61 1.19 -26.93 7.09
N LYS A 62 1.91 -26.83 5.97
CA LYS A 62 2.81 -25.69 5.73
C LYS A 62 2.00 -24.42 5.45
N VAL A 63 2.25 -23.36 6.23
CA VAL A 63 1.53 -22.09 6.14
C VAL A 63 2.39 -21.00 5.52
N ASN A 64 3.56 -20.70 6.11
CA ASN A 64 4.54 -19.71 5.64
C ASN A 64 3.94 -18.36 5.20
N ASP A 65 3.01 -17.79 5.98
CA ASP A 65 2.29 -16.53 5.66
C ASP A 65 3.02 -15.26 6.16
N GLY A 66 4.28 -15.43 6.54
CA GLY A 66 5.11 -14.40 7.17
C GLY A 66 4.95 -14.29 8.68
N LEU A 67 3.94 -14.88 9.32
CA LEU A 67 3.90 -15.07 10.78
C LEU A 67 3.86 -16.55 11.12
N LEU A 68 2.85 -17.27 10.61
CA LEU A 68 2.66 -18.70 10.85
C LEU A 68 3.58 -19.49 9.91
N THR A 69 4.34 -20.43 10.47
CA THR A 69 5.24 -21.31 9.70
C THR A 69 4.50 -22.58 9.29
N GLU A 70 4.00 -23.32 10.26
CA GLU A 70 3.33 -24.61 10.07
C GLU A 70 2.33 -24.91 11.18
N ILE A 71 1.42 -25.84 10.91
CA ILE A 71 0.50 -26.40 11.87
C ILE A 71 0.70 -27.92 11.86
N GLU A 72 1.29 -28.47 12.93
CA GLU A 72 1.43 -29.91 13.10
C GLU A 72 0.15 -30.47 13.73
N VAL A 73 -0.51 -31.41 13.06
CA VAL A 73 -1.80 -31.98 13.49
C VAL A 73 -1.64 -33.46 13.82
N SER A 74 -2.10 -33.88 15.00
CA SER A 74 -2.05 -35.28 15.42
C SER A 74 -3.24 -35.71 16.27
N ARG A 75 -3.45 -37.02 16.36
CA ARG A 75 -4.43 -37.61 17.29
C ARG A 75 -3.88 -37.63 18.72
N ALA A 76 -4.71 -37.19 19.66
CA ALA A 76 -4.41 -37.29 21.09
C ALA A 76 -4.87 -38.65 21.66
N ALA A 77 -4.14 -39.15 22.68
CA ALA A 77 -4.32 -40.49 23.25
C ALA A 77 -5.72 -40.79 23.84
N ARG A 78 -6.52 -39.77 24.20
CA ARG A 78 -7.86 -39.91 24.79
C ARG A 78 -8.95 -39.31 23.89
N ARG A 79 -9.05 -39.77 22.64
CA ARG A 79 -10.08 -39.27 21.67
C ARG A 79 -10.09 -37.74 21.58
N GLY A 80 -8.99 -37.17 21.12
CA GLY A 80 -8.89 -35.73 20.90
C GLY A 80 -8.02 -35.41 19.70
N VAL A 81 -7.99 -34.14 19.34
CA VAL A 81 -7.08 -33.58 18.34
C VAL A 81 -6.07 -32.70 19.05
N PHE A 82 -4.80 -32.86 18.69
CA PHE A 82 -3.72 -31.98 19.12
C PHE A 82 -3.20 -31.20 17.91
N MET A 83 -2.93 -29.92 18.09
CA MET A 83 -2.23 -29.10 17.10
C MET A 83 -1.09 -28.33 17.75
N ALA A 84 0.05 -28.25 17.07
CA ALA A 84 1.12 -27.30 17.39
C ALA A 84 1.24 -26.28 16.25
N ILE A 85 0.99 -25.02 16.55
CA ILE A 85 1.02 -23.91 15.59
C ILE A 85 2.36 -23.18 15.78
N GLY A 86 3.23 -23.24 14.77
CA GLY A 86 4.54 -22.60 14.76
C GLY A 86 4.49 -21.17 14.22
N LEU A 87 5.29 -20.28 14.82
CA LEU A 87 5.41 -18.87 14.47
C LEU A 87 6.86 -18.45 14.20
N GLU A 88 7.07 -17.49 13.31
CA GLU A 88 8.38 -16.85 13.09
C GLU A 88 8.72 -15.77 14.13
N HIS A 89 7.69 -15.19 14.75
CA HIS A 89 7.83 -14.10 15.72
C HIS A 89 6.87 -14.31 16.89
N PRO A 90 7.24 -13.89 18.12
CA PRO A 90 6.31 -13.87 19.24
C PRO A 90 5.07 -13.04 18.90
N SER A 91 3.91 -13.52 19.33
CA SER A 91 2.61 -12.92 19.01
C SER A 91 1.67 -13.09 20.21
N GLN A 92 0.62 -12.27 20.28
CA GLN A 92 -0.54 -12.53 21.11
C GLN A 92 -1.63 -13.19 20.26
N PHE A 93 -2.44 -14.08 20.85
CA PHE A 93 -3.59 -14.65 20.15
C PHE A 93 -4.89 -14.40 20.88
N THR A 94 -5.98 -14.30 20.12
CA THR A 94 -7.36 -14.43 20.59
C THR A 94 -8.00 -15.63 19.90
N PHE A 95 -9.11 -16.13 20.44
CA PHE A 95 -9.87 -17.17 19.77
C PHE A 95 -11.37 -17.02 20.02
N PHE A 96 -12.17 -17.42 19.05
CA PHE A 96 -13.62 -17.39 19.11
C PHE A 96 -14.23 -18.49 18.23
N GLN A 97 -15.50 -18.79 18.44
CA GLN A 97 -16.26 -19.67 17.56
C GLN A 97 -17.33 -18.87 16.82
N ASP A 98 -17.46 -19.10 15.52
CA ASP A 98 -18.49 -18.44 14.71
C ASP A 98 -19.88 -18.93 15.16
N GLY A 99 -20.66 -18.04 15.79
CA GLY A 99 -21.99 -18.32 16.34
C GLY A 99 -23.15 -17.82 15.47
N SER A 100 -22.84 -17.31 14.26
CA SER A 100 -23.77 -16.47 13.47
C SER A 100 -24.80 -17.26 12.65
N SER A 101 -24.67 -18.58 12.58
CA SER A 101 -25.64 -19.46 11.91
C SER A 101 -25.45 -20.91 12.37
N PRO A 102 -26.52 -21.68 12.66
CA PRO A 102 -26.44 -23.12 12.96
C PRO A 102 -26.02 -23.98 11.75
N SER A 103 -25.59 -23.36 10.63
CA SER A 103 -25.07 -24.06 9.46
C SER A 103 -23.71 -24.69 9.76
N LEU A 104 -23.65 -26.02 9.68
CA LEU A 104 -22.40 -26.77 9.65
C LEU A 104 -21.54 -26.35 8.45
N PRO A 105 -20.20 -26.34 8.58
CA PRO A 105 -19.42 -26.71 9.77
C PRO A 105 -19.27 -25.56 10.79
N VAL A 106 -19.13 -25.92 12.08
CA VAL A 106 -18.73 -24.97 13.13
C VAL A 106 -17.26 -24.61 12.97
N ARG A 107 -16.91 -23.33 13.16
CA ARG A 107 -15.55 -22.83 13.00
C ARG A 107 -14.99 -22.28 14.30
N LEU A 108 -13.90 -22.88 14.80
CA LEU A 108 -13.01 -22.25 15.77
C LEU A 108 -11.97 -21.43 15.02
N VAL A 109 -11.88 -20.15 15.36
CA VAL A 109 -10.89 -19.23 14.79
C VAL A 109 -9.90 -18.86 15.88
N ILE A 110 -8.61 -19.09 15.62
CA ILE A 110 -7.49 -18.67 16.47
C ILE A 110 -6.73 -17.59 15.71
N ALA A 111 -6.80 -16.35 16.18
CA ALA A 111 -6.24 -15.19 15.51
C ALA A 111 -4.96 -14.72 16.19
N PHE A 112 -3.84 -14.79 15.48
CA PHE A 112 -2.52 -14.34 15.93
C PHE A 112 -2.25 -12.92 15.42
N ASP A 113 -1.89 -12.02 16.31
CA ASP A 113 -1.57 -10.62 15.99
C ASP A 113 -0.25 -10.49 15.22
N ARG A 114 -0.23 -9.62 14.20
CA ARG A 114 0.93 -9.39 13.33
C ARG A 114 1.72 -8.12 13.66
N SER A 115 1.54 -7.52 14.85
CA SER A 115 2.25 -6.28 15.25
C SER A 115 3.78 -6.43 15.24
N ALA A 116 4.31 -7.63 15.53
CA ALA A 116 5.75 -7.89 15.47
C ALA A 116 6.32 -7.65 14.06
N ILE A 117 5.57 -8.06 13.02
CA ILE A 117 5.94 -7.81 11.63
C ILE A 117 5.91 -6.31 11.33
N ARG A 118 4.86 -5.63 11.80
CA ARG A 118 4.76 -4.18 11.66
C ARG A 118 5.95 -3.47 12.30
N ARG A 119 6.33 -3.84 13.51
CA ARG A 119 7.51 -3.28 14.20
C ARG A 119 8.80 -3.45 13.39
N ILE A 120 9.03 -4.63 12.80
CA ILE A 120 10.23 -4.92 11.99
C ILE A 120 10.25 -4.08 10.71
N MET A 121 9.09 -3.92 10.08
CA MET A 121 8.96 -3.33 8.75
C MET A 121 8.66 -1.83 8.77
N SER A 122 8.17 -1.30 9.88
CA SER A 122 7.93 0.12 10.09
C SER A 122 9.19 0.92 9.77
N ASP A 123 8.99 2.04 9.08
CA ASP A 123 10.04 2.98 8.66
C ASP A 123 11.04 2.43 7.63
N LYS A 124 10.84 1.21 7.11
CA LYS A 124 11.73 0.66 6.08
C LYS A 124 11.39 1.21 4.71
N VAL A 125 12.34 1.89 4.08
CA VAL A 125 12.18 2.34 2.69
C VAL A 125 12.70 1.27 1.74
N ILE A 126 11.84 0.77 0.86
CA ILE A 126 12.16 -0.36 -0.02
C ILE A 126 11.82 0.03 -1.46
N VAL A 127 12.80 -0.06 -2.36
CA VAL A 127 12.52 0.14 -3.78
C VAL A 127 12.34 -1.21 -4.47
N ILE A 128 11.24 -1.32 -5.19
CA ILE A 128 10.84 -2.49 -5.97
C ILE A 128 10.94 -2.11 -7.44
N ASP A 129 11.72 -2.88 -8.18
CA ASP A 129 12.00 -2.63 -9.58
C ASP A 129 11.41 -3.74 -10.46
N PRO A 130 10.19 -3.58 -10.99
CA PRO A 130 9.72 -4.46 -12.04
C PRO A 130 10.56 -4.24 -13.30
N GLY A 131 11.34 -5.26 -13.67
CA GLY A 131 12.25 -5.23 -14.81
C GLY A 131 11.57 -4.84 -16.13
N HIS A 132 12.37 -4.37 -17.09
CA HIS A 132 11.91 -4.03 -18.45
C HIS A 132 10.87 -2.90 -18.49
N GLY A 133 10.06 -2.84 -19.56
CA GLY A 133 8.98 -1.86 -19.75
C GLY A 133 9.08 -1.09 -21.07
N GLY A 134 7.94 -0.62 -21.57
CA GLY A 134 7.84 0.08 -22.86
C GLY A 134 8.26 -0.83 -24.01
N MET A 135 9.25 -0.40 -24.78
CA MET A 135 9.78 -1.18 -25.92
C MET A 135 10.61 -2.40 -25.50
N ASP A 136 11.12 -2.42 -24.27
CA ASP A 136 11.81 -3.59 -23.72
C ASP A 136 10.78 -4.57 -23.15
N ALA A 137 10.58 -5.67 -23.87
CA ALA A 137 9.62 -6.72 -23.51
C ALA A 137 10.16 -7.68 -22.44
N GLY A 138 11.48 -7.77 -22.26
CA GLY A 138 12.13 -8.88 -21.56
C GLY A 138 11.92 -10.22 -22.26
N GLY A 139 12.00 -11.30 -21.48
CA GLY A 139 11.76 -12.66 -21.95
C GLY A 139 10.33 -12.87 -22.45
N ARG A 140 10.19 -13.81 -23.40
CA ARG A 140 8.90 -14.24 -23.94
C ARG A 140 8.75 -15.74 -23.75
N GLY A 141 7.59 -16.15 -23.24
CA GLY A 141 7.25 -17.55 -23.06
C GLY A 141 6.75 -18.22 -24.35
N PRO A 142 6.79 -19.57 -24.41
CA PRO A 142 6.30 -20.35 -25.54
C PRO A 142 4.89 -20.00 -26.07
N VAL A 143 3.96 -19.56 -25.21
CA VAL A 143 2.60 -19.14 -25.58
C VAL A 143 2.36 -17.64 -25.41
N ASN A 144 3.39 -16.84 -25.71
CA ASN A 144 3.36 -15.38 -25.81
C ASN A 144 3.11 -14.61 -24.51
N LEU A 145 3.36 -15.20 -23.34
CA LEU A 145 3.49 -14.40 -22.11
C LEU A 145 4.77 -13.55 -22.19
N VAL A 146 4.69 -12.31 -21.71
CA VAL A 146 5.79 -11.34 -21.81
C VAL A 146 6.23 -10.91 -20.41
N GLU A 147 7.53 -10.99 -20.14
CA GLU A 147 8.13 -10.77 -18.82
C GLU A 147 7.72 -9.43 -18.20
N LYS A 148 7.82 -8.32 -18.94
CA LYS A 148 7.53 -6.97 -18.40
C LYS A 148 6.15 -6.84 -17.73
N ASN A 149 5.17 -7.61 -18.18
CA ASN A 149 3.81 -7.60 -17.63
C ASN A 149 3.74 -8.46 -16.36
N VAL A 150 4.34 -9.64 -16.41
CA VAL A 150 4.42 -10.58 -15.28
C VAL A 150 5.10 -9.95 -14.07
N VAL A 151 6.27 -9.34 -14.28
CA VAL A 151 7.07 -8.77 -13.19
C VAL A 151 6.41 -7.53 -12.59
N LEU A 152 5.65 -6.77 -13.38
CA LEU A 152 4.87 -5.63 -12.89
C LEU A 152 3.73 -6.09 -11.96
N ASP A 153 3.05 -7.20 -12.29
CA ASP A 153 2.02 -7.76 -11.42
C ASP A 153 2.59 -8.27 -10.10
N ILE A 154 3.71 -9.00 -10.13
CA ILE A 154 4.40 -9.47 -8.91
C ILE A 154 4.84 -8.28 -8.06
N ALA A 155 5.40 -7.23 -8.69
CA ALA A 155 5.83 -6.02 -7.99
C ALA A 155 4.68 -5.29 -7.28
N ARG A 156 3.48 -5.26 -7.88
CA ARG A 156 2.28 -4.69 -7.24
C ARG A 156 1.84 -5.49 -6.03
N TYR A 157 1.85 -6.82 -6.10
CA TYR A 157 1.58 -7.66 -4.93
C TYR A 157 2.61 -7.41 -3.82
N LEU A 158 3.89 -7.35 -4.16
CA LEU A 158 4.97 -7.11 -3.18
C LEU A 158 4.81 -5.73 -2.53
N HIS A 159 4.52 -4.69 -3.33
CA HIS A 159 4.24 -3.35 -2.83
C HIS A 159 3.11 -3.36 -1.80
N ARG A 160 1.99 -4.05 -2.09
CA ARG A 160 0.87 -4.18 -1.15
C ARG A 160 1.30 -4.87 0.15
N TYR A 161 2.00 -6.00 0.08
CA TYR A 161 2.48 -6.70 1.28
C TYR A 161 3.39 -5.84 2.15
N LEU A 162 4.29 -5.09 1.53
CA LEU A 162 5.19 -4.18 2.24
C LEU A 162 4.44 -3.01 2.87
N LYS A 163 3.50 -2.38 2.14
CA LYS A 163 2.68 -1.28 2.66
C LYS A 163 1.80 -1.73 3.83
N GLU A 164 1.14 -2.88 3.71
CA GLU A 164 0.33 -3.47 4.79
C GLU A 164 1.17 -3.82 6.03
N ALA A 165 2.45 -4.13 5.85
CA ALA A 165 3.38 -4.35 6.94
C ALA A 165 3.94 -3.05 7.56
N GLY A 166 3.56 -1.87 7.06
CA GLY A 166 4.03 -0.58 7.58
C GLY A 166 5.36 -0.08 6.99
N ALA A 167 5.92 -0.79 6.01
CA ALA A 167 7.06 -0.27 5.25
C ALA A 167 6.63 0.85 4.28
N THR A 168 7.61 1.58 3.75
CA THR A 168 7.44 2.58 2.69
C THR A 168 8.00 2.02 1.37
N PRO A 169 7.20 1.23 0.61
CA PRO A 169 7.63 0.71 -0.68
C PRO A 169 7.47 1.74 -1.80
N PHE A 170 8.44 1.78 -2.73
CA PHE A 170 8.35 2.56 -3.97
C PHE A 170 8.56 1.65 -5.18
N LEU A 171 7.77 1.85 -6.24
CA LEU A 171 7.96 1.16 -7.52
C LEU A 171 8.77 2.04 -8.46
N THR A 172 9.77 1.48 -9.16
CA THR A 172 10.48 2.23 -10.21
C THR A 172 9.53 2.61 -11.35
N ARG A 173 8.60 1.72 -11.71
CA ARG A 173 7.47 1.99 -12.63
C ARG A 173 6.17 1.36 -12.13
N THR A 174 5.05 2.06 -12.35
CA THR A 174 3.69 1.62 -11.97
C THR A 174 2.85 1.15 -13.16
N HIS A 175 3.33 1.39 -14.39
CA HIS A 175 2.68 1.04 -15.66
C HIS A 175 3.75 0.62 -16.70
N ASP A 176 3.32 0.35 -17.92
CA ASP A 176 4.20 -0.09 -19.01
C ASP A 176 4.97 1.09 -19.62
N VAL A 177 6.09 1.44 -18.98
CA VAL A 177 7.01 2.50 -19.41
C VAL A 177 8.45 2.00 -19.34
N GLY A 178 9.25 2.36 -20.34
CA GLY A 178 10.67 2.00 -20.38
C GLY A 178 11.50 2.89 -19.45
N MET A 179 12.46 2.29 -18.76
CA MET A 179 13.39 3.00 -17.87
C MET A 179 14.82 2.47 -18.03
N SER A 180 15.77 3.38 -18.12
CA SER A 180 17.20 3.05 -18.07
C SER A 180 17.61 2.56 -16.68
N LEU A 181 18.69 1.78 -16.60
CA LEU A 181 19.26 1.32 -15.31
C LEU A 181 19.61 2.51 -14.39
N LYS A 182 20.18 3.58 -14.95
CA LYS A 182 20.51 4.78 -14.18
C LYS A 182 19.28 5.39 -13.51
N GLN A 183 18.16 5.53 -14.25
CA GLN A 183 16.91 6.08 -13.69
C GLN A 183 16.38 5.22 -12.54
N ARG A 184 16.47 3.89 -12.66
CA ARG A 184 16.00 2.96 -11.61
C ARG A 184 16.78 3.15 -10.31
N PHE A 185 18.11 3.25 -10.38
CA PHE A 185 18.95 3.45 -9.19
C PHE A 185 18.92 4.88 -8.66
N ASP A 186 18.80 5.89 -9.53
CA ASP A 186 18.62 7.28 -9.12
C ASP A 186 17.36 7.43 -8.24
N LEU A 187 16.27 6.70 -8.52
CA LEU A 187 15.09 6.67 -7.67
C LEU A 187 15.38 6.08 -6.29
N ALA A 188 16.17 5.01 -6.22
CA ALA A 188 16.56 4.39 -4.95
C ALA A 188 17.33 5.35 -4.05
N ALA A 189 18.30 6.07 -4.63
CA ALA A 189 19.03 7.11 -3.91
C ALA A 189 18.10 8.26 -3.48
N ARG A 190 17.21 8.73 -4.36
CA ARG A 190 16.29 9.84 -4.06
C ARG A 190 15.30 9.52 -2.94
N PHE A 191 14.78 8.30 -2.89
CA PHE A 191 13.84 7.89 -1.85
C PHE A 191 14.53 7.52 -0.53
N GLY A 192 15.87 7.44 -0.49
CA GLY A 192 16.60 6.96 0.68
C GLY A 192 16.32 5.49 0.97
N ALA A 193 16.27 4.66 -0.08
CA ALA A 193 15.99 3.24 0.04
C ALA A 193 17.01 2.52 0.93
N GLU A 194 16.55 1.61 1.78
CA GLU A 194 17.42 0.74 2.58
C GLU A 194 17.75 -0.55 1.85
N VAL A 195 16.91 -0.98 0.90
CA VAL A 195 17.13 -2.14 0.01
C VAL A 195 16.48 -1.89 -1.35
N PHE A 196 17.08 -2.48 -2.39
CA PHE A 196 16.56 -2.49 -3.75
C PHE A 196 16.32 -3.92 -4.24
N VAL A 197 15.10 -4.21 -4.68
CA VAL A 197 14.68 -5.54 -5.14
C VAL A 197 14.16 -5.44 -6.56
N SER A 198 14.94 -5.92 -7.53
CA SER A 198 14.50 -6.04 -8.92
C SER A 198 13.82 -7.38 -9.15
N ILE A 199 12.70 -7.38 -9.88
CA ILE A 199 11.90 -8.58 -10.15
C ILE A 199 11.98 -8.85 -11.65
N HIS A 200 12.39 -10.08 -11.97
CA HIS A 200 12.61 -10.59 -13.30
C HIS A 200 12.08 -12.02 -13.46
N THR A 201 12.01 -12.48 -14.69
CA THR A 201 11.99 -13.91 -15.03
C THR A 201 13.29 -14.26 -15.74
N TYR A 202 13.67 -15.53 -15.74
CA TYR A 202 14.78 -16.00 -16.56
C TYR A 202 14.28 -16.46 -17.92
N SER A 203 15.09 -16.31 -18.96
CA SER A 203 14.83 -16.87 -20.29
C SER A 203 16.06 -17.61 -20.78
N SER A 204 15.86 -18.79 -21.35
CA SER A 204 16.91 -19.68 -21.82
C SER A 204 16.50 -20.31 -23.15
N GLY A 205 17.48 -20.60 -24.01
CA GLY A 205 17.27 -21.43 -25.20
C GLY A 205 16.91 -22.88 -24.88
N ASN A 206 17.19 -23.34 -23.65
CA ASN A 206 16.75 -24.65 -23.17
C ASN A 206 15.41 -24.52 -22.43
N ALA A 207 14.31 -24.96 -23.06
CA ALA A 207 12.96 -24.89 -22.50
C ALA A 207 12.73 -25.83 -21.30
N GLU A 208 13.61 -26.81 -21.04
CA GLU A 208 13.53 -27.70 -19.87
C GLU A 208 14.05 -27.05 -18.58
N LEU A 209 14.83 -25.96 -18.72
CA LEU A 209 15.38 -25.26 -17.58
C LEU A 209 14.27 -24.49 -16.86
N GLY A 210 14.04 -24.82 -15.60
CA GLY A 210 13.13 -24.12 -14.71
C GLY A 210 13.79 -23.75 -13.39
N GLY A 211 13.10 -22.95 -12.58
CA GLY A 211 13.42 -22.70 -11.19
C GLY A 211 13.80 -21.26 -10.84
N LEU A 212 13.82 -21.02 -9.54
CA LEU A 212 14.15 -19.73 -8.92
C LEU A 212 15.67 -19.51 -8.94
N ARG A 213 16.10 -18.28 -9.23
CA ARG A 213 17.44 -17.79 -8.91
C ARG A 213 17.35 -16.42 -8.28
N THR A 214 18.22 -16.15 -7.31
CA THR A 214 18.39 -14.79 -6.78
C THR A 214 19.81 -14.33 -7.04
N LEU A 215 19.95 -13.19 -7.72
CA LEU A 215 21.24 -12.59 -8.02
C LEU A 215 21.52 -11.44 -7.05
N TYR A 216 22.78 -11.23 -6.68
CA TYR A 216 23.18 -10.15 -5.78
C TYR A 216 24.38 -9.37 -6.30
N ASN A 217 24.48 -8.11 -5.86
CA ASN A 217 25.63 -7.25 -6.14
C ASN A 217 26.77 -7.58 -5.17
N PRO A 218 27.91 -8.12 -5.63
CA PRO A 218 29.02 -8.47 -4.74
C PRO A 218 29.74 -7.24 -4.16
N SER A 219 29.47 -6.03 -4.68
CA SER A 219 30.07 -4.78 -4.21
C SER A 219 29.54 -4.34 -2.84
N GLN A 220 28.49 -5.01 -2.33
CA GLN A 220 27.88 -4.72 -1.03
C GLN A 220 27.55 -6.06 -0.33
N PRO A 221 28.28 -6.46 0.73
CA PRO A 221 28.10 -7.77 1.40
C PRO A 221 26.66 -8.06 1.84
N ALA A 222 25.96 -7.02 2.30
CA ALA A 222 24.56 -7.09 2.69
C ALA A 222 23.60 -7.53 1.55
N SER A 223 24.02 -7.43 0.28
CA SER A 223 23.23 -7.93 -0.85
C SER A 223 23.17 -9.44 -0.89
N GLU A 224 24.27 -10.12 -0.53
CA GLU A 224 24.30 -11.58 -0.45
C GLU A 224 23.39 -12.08 0.68
N GLU A 225 23.48 -11.44 1.86
CA GLU A 225 22.58 -11.71 2.99
C GLU A 225 21.10 -11.57 2.57
N LEU A 226 20.74 -10.44 1.96
CA LEU A 226 19.38 -10.20 1.48
C LEU A 226 18.95 -11.24 0.45
N ALA A 227 19.84 -11.58 -0.49
CA ALA A 227 19.55 -12.57 -1.52
C ALA A 227 19.28 -13.96 -0.94
N VAL A 228 20.07 -14.40 0.05
CA VAL A 228 19.87 -15.68 0.73
C VAL A 228 18.51 -15.70 1.45
N PHE A 229 18.20 -14.67 2.25
CA PHE A 229 16.91 -14.61 2.95
C PHE A 229 15.71 -14.62 2.00
N VAL A 230 15.78 -13.85 0.89
CA VAL A 230 14.74 -13.81 -0.14
C VAL A 230 14.63 -15.12 -0.89
N HIS A 231 15.76 -15.74 -1.27
CA HIS A 231 15.77 -17.00 -1.98
C HIS A 231 15.12 -18.12 -1.16
N ASP A 232 15.58 -18.31 0.08
CA ASP A 232 15.09 -19.36 0.97
C ASP A 232 13.59 -19.21 1.26
N ALA A 233 13.12 -17.97 1.46
CA ALA A 233 11.72 -17.70 1.74
C ALA A 233 10.82 -18.01 0.53
N VAL A 234 11.28 -17.72 -0.70
CA VAL A 234 10.54 -18.06 -1.92
C VAL A 234 10.54 -19.58 -2.17
N ILE A 235 11.67 -20.27 -1.98
CA ILE A 235 11.73 -21.74 -2.08
C ILE A 235 10.77 -22.38 -1.06
N GLN A 236 10.80 -21.95 0.20
CA GLN A 236 9.91 -22.46 1.26
C GLN A 236 8.42 -22.21 0.96
N ARG A 237 8.09 -21.13 0.25
CA ARG A 237 6.71 -20.77 -0.05
C ARG A 237 6.15 -21.54 -1.26
N LEU A 238 6.97 -21.80 -2.28
CA LEU A 238 6.50 -22.32 -3.56
C LEU A 238 6.99 -23.72 -3.92
N GLY A 239 8.05 -24.23 -3.29
CA GLY A 239 8.63 -25.55 -3.60
C GLY A 239 9.17 -25.63 -5.03
N LEU A 240 9.71 -24.53 -5.55
CA LEU A 240 10.26 -24.45 -6.92
C LEU A 240 11.57 -25.23 -7.04
N LYS A 241 11.96 -25.53 -8.29
CA LYS A 241 13.33 -25.95 -8.59
C LYS A 241 14.29 -24.84 -8.14
N ASP A 242 15.37 -25.22 -7.48
CA ASP A 242 16.35 -24.31 -6.91
C ASP A 242 17.55 -24.17 -7.86
N ARG A 243 17.76 -22.96 -8.41
CA ARG A 243 18.96 -22.60 -9.20
C ARG A 243 19.98 -21.80 -8.37
N GLY A 244 19.75 -21.63 -7.09
CA GLY A 244 20.65 -21.04 -6.11
C GLY A 244 20.72 -19.52 -6.11
N VAL A 245 21.57 -19.03 -5.21
CA VAL A 245 21.98 -17.63 -5.09
C VAL A 245 23.30 -17.43 -5.82
N ALA A 246 23.44 -16.37 -6.62
CA ALA A 246 24.67 -16.11 -7.38
C ALA A 246 25.01 -14.62 -7.48
N ARG A 247 26.29 -14.29 -7.61
CA ARG A 247 26.75 -12.92 -7.90
C ARG A 247 26.43 -12.52 -9.35
N ASP A 248 26.02 -11.28 -9.56
CA ASP A 248 25.91 -10.68 -10.91
C ASP A 248 26.34 -9.20 -10.87
N ALA A 249 27.56 -8.92 -11.32
CA ALA A 249 28.09 -7.56 -11.41
C ALA A 249 27.79 -6.87 -12.76
N THR A 250 27.13 -7.55 -13.69
CA THR A 250 26.91 -7.05 -15.06
C THR A 250 25.57 -6.33 -15.21
N ARG A 251 24.52 -6.85 -14.55
CA ARG A 251 23.18 -6.26 -14.54
C ARG A 251 22.94 -5.32 -13.35
N LEU A 252 23.77 -5.43 -12.32
CA LEU A 252 23.68 -4.66 -11.08
C LEU A 252 24.68 -3.50 -11.09
N PRO A 253 24.39 -2.40 -10.38
CA PRO A 253 25.26 -1.24 -10.39
C PRO A 253 26.54 -1.54 -9.61
N GLY A 254 27.49 -0.60 -9.64
CA GLY A 254 28.56 -0.59 -8.63
C GLY A 254 28.00 -0.39 -7.21
N ASN A 255 28.88 -0.12 -6.24
CA ASN A 255 28.42 0.16 -4.89
C ASN A 255 27.60 1.48 -4.85
N ILE A 256 26.31 1.38 -4.50
CA ILE A 256 25.39 2.52 -4.32
C ILE A 256 24.99 2.73 -2.85
N GLY A 257 25.71 2.10 -1.91
CA GLY A 257 25.51 2.24 -0.46
C GLY A 257 24.39 1.39 0.12
N ILE A 258 23.65 0.62 -0.70
CA ILE A 258 22.49 -0.17 -0.27
C ILE A 258 22.56 -1.59 -0.84
N PRO A 259 21.96 -2.61 -0.17
CA PRO A 259 21.80 -3.96 -0.71
C PRO A 259 20.94 -3.96 -1.97
N VAL A 260 21.38 -4.66 -3.01
CA VAL A 260 20.68 -4.76 -4.31
C VAL A 260 20.62 -6.20 -4.76
N ILE A 261 19.41 -6.69 -5.05
CA ILE A 261 19.18 -8.05 -5.56
C ILE A 261 18.29 -8.04 -6.81
N ILE A 262 18.43 -9.09 -7.63
CA ILE A 262 17.49 -9.46 -8.69
C ILE A 262 16.87 -10.81 -8.34
N VAL A 263 15.55 -10.89 -8.30
CA VAL A 263 14.81 -12.15 -8.15
C VAL A 263 14.34 -12.60 -9.53
N GLU A 264 14.90 -13.69 -10.03
CA GLU A 264 14.41 -14.40 -11.22
C GLU A 264 13.42 -15.48 -10.77
N ALA A 265 12.16 -15.11 -10.66
CA ALA A 265 11.13 -15.92 -9.97
C ALA A 265 11.05 -17.35 -10.52
N VAL A 266 11.06 -17.49 -11.85
CA VAL A 266 11.05 -18.74 -12.62
C VAL A 266 11.61 -18.46 -14.04
N CYS A 267 11.74 -19.50 -14.86
CA CYS A 267 12.10 -19.41 -16.26
C CYS A 267 10.87 -19.25 -17.15
N ILE A 268 10.62 -18.06 -17.71
CA ILE A 268 9.47 -17.82 -18.60
C ILE A 268 9.50 -18.64 -19.88
N SER A 269 10.69 -19.08 -20.32
CA SER A 269 10.86 -19.95 -21.49
C SER A 269 10.48 -21.41 -21.23
N ASN A 270 10.24 -21.81 -19.97
CA ASN A 270 9.79 -23.15 -19.63
C ASN A 270 8.27 -23.27 -19.73
N TRP A 271 7.78 -24.30 -20.43
CA TRP A 271 6.35 -24.50 -20.70
C TRP A 271 5.49 -24.60 -19.43
N VAL A 272 5.98 -25.28 -18.39
CA VAL A 272 5.27 -25.45 -17.12
C VAL A 272 5.24 -24.14 -16.36
N GLU A 273 6.39 -23.46 -16.28
CA GLU A 273 6.53 -22.22 -15.50
C GLU A 273 5.85 -21.02 -16.15
N GLU A 274 5.77 -20.93 -17.49
CA GLU A 274 4.90 -19.95 -18.14
C GLU A 274 3.43 -20.14 -17.71
N GLY A 275 2.97 -21.39 -17.62
CA GLY A 275 1.65 -21.73 -17.10
C GLY A 275 1.44 -21.23 -15.66
N LEU A 276 2.45 -21.40 -14.80
CA LEU A 276 2.42 -20.87 -13.42
C LEU A 276 2.32 -19.34 -13.41
N LEU A 277 3.09 -18.63 -14.24
CA LEU A 277 3.10 -17.17 -14.30
C LEU A 277 1.76 -16.55 -14.73
N ARG A 278 0.88 -17.32 -15.38
CA ARG A 278 -0.49 -16.87 -15.71
C ARG A 278 -1.40 -16.86 -14.50
N SER A 279 -1.10 -17.63 -13.46
CA SER A 279 -1.89 -17.69 -12.23
C SER A 279 -1.65 -16.44 -11.36
N PRO A 280 -2.69 -15.66 -11.05
CA PRO A 280 -2.57 -14.56 -10.09
C PRO A 280 -2.10 -15.03 -8.72
N VAL A 281 -2.58 -16.20 -8.28
CA VAL A 281 -2.22 -16.83 -7.00
C VAL A 281 -0.74 -17.18 -6.96
N PHE A 282 -0.17 -17.68 -8.06
CA PHE A 282 1.27 -17.95 -8.13
C PHE A 282 2.08 -16.65 -8.00
N LYS A 283 1.71 -15.60 -8.75
CA LYS A 283 2.37 -14.29 -8.70
C LYS A 283 2.30 -13.65 -7.31
N GLU A 284 1.14 -13.76 -6.65
CA GLU A 284 0.96 -13.30 -5.27
C GLU A 284 1.83 -14.10 -4.28
N ARG A 285 1.92 -15.43 -4.42
CA ARG A 285 2.81 -16.26 -3.58
C ARG A 285 4.28 -15.97 -3.79
N VAL A 286 4.71 -15.66 -5.02
CA VAL A 286 6.08 -15.17 -5.28
C VAL A 286 6.34 -13.89 -4.50
N ALA A 287 5.43 -12.92 -4.59
CA ALA A 287 5.55 -11.66 -3.86
C ALA A 287 5.56 -11.86 -2.33
N GLU A 288 4.72 -12.74 -1.80
CA GLU A 288 4.70 -13.09 -0.38
C GLU A 288 6.02 -13.75 0.08
N GLY A 289 6.59 -14.63 -0.74
CA GLY A 289 7.91 -15.22 -0.49
C GLY A 289 9.02 -14.16 -0.45
N ILE A 290 9.01 -13.22 -1.40
CA ILE A 290 9.98 -12.09 -1.42
C ILE A 290 9.81 -11.23 -0.16
N PHE A 291 8.57 -10.87 0.18
CA PHE A 291 8.24 -10.13 1.40
C PHE A 291 8.79 -10.82 2.66
N ASN A 292 8.57 -12.12 2.79
CA ASN A 292 9.03 -12.90 3.94
C ASN A 292 10.56 -12.86 4.08
N GLY A 293 11.29 -12.93 2.96
CA GLY A 293 12.75 -12.82 2.98
C GLY A 293 13.25 -11.44 3.38
N ILE A 294 12.66 -10.37 2.84
CA ILE A 294 13.00 -8.99 3.22
C ILE A 294 12.77 -8.77 4.72
N LYS A 295 11.64 -9.25 5.24
CA LYS A 295 11.32 -9.17 6.67
C LYS A 295 12.35 -9.92 7.52
N ARG A 296 12.76 -11.13 7.13
CA ARG A 296 13.80 -11.91 7.84
C ARG A 296 15.15 -11.19 7.83
N PHE A 297 15.52 -10.55 6.72
CA PHE A 297 16.72 -9.73 6.61
C PHE A 297 16.72 -8.57 7.63
N PHE A 298 15.64 -7.80 7.71
CA PHE A 298 15.55 -6.71 8.70
C PHE A 298 15.48 -7.21 10.13
N ALA A 299 14.75 -8.31 10.41
CA ALA A 299 14.66 -8.91 11.73
C ALA A 299 16.03 -9.39 12.25
N GLY A 300 16.89 -9.95 11.38
CA GLY A 300 18.25 -10.34 11.74
C GLY A 300 19.13 -9.15 12.16
N ARG A 301 18.94 -8.00 11.52
CA ARG A 301 19.69 -6.77 11.81
C ARG A 301 19.25 -6.07 13.09
N GLU A 302 17.98 -6.18 13.48
CA GLU A 302 17.51 -5.70 14.79
C GLU A 302 18.16 -6.47 15.94
N ARG A 303 18.36 -7.79 15.78
CA ARG A 303 18.98 -8.65 16.81
C ARG A 303 20.49 -8.44 16.95
N GLY A 304 21.15 -7.94 15.90
CA GLY A 304 22.60 -7.67 15.87
C GLY A 304 23.04 -6.34 16.45
N LYS A 305 22.12 -5.48 16.91
CA LYS A 305 22.46 -4.25 17.64
C LYS A 305 22.83 -4.62 19.10
N PRO A 306 24.02 -4.27 19.59
CA PRO A 306 24.35 -4.49 21.00
C PRO A 306 23.41 -3.68 21.91
N GLY A 307 22.67 -4.36 22.79
CA GLY A 307 22.04 -3.81 23.99
C GLY A 307 20.90 -2.80 23.79
N ALA A 308 19.67 -3.27 23.59
CA ALA A 308 18.47 -2.52 23.99
C ALA A 308 18.19 -2.80 25.48
N GLY A 309 19.12 -2.37 26.34
CA GLY A 309 18.90 -2.18 27.77
C GLY A 309 18.74 -0.67 28.02
N GLU A 310 17.86 -0.32 28.96
CA GLU A 310 17.63 1.04 29.44
C GLU A 310 18.93 1.84 29.59
N GLN A 311 18.98 3.04 29.01
CA GLN A 311 19.61 4.20 29.66
C GLN A 311 19.24 5.53 28.99
N VAL A 312 19.10 6.50 29.89
CA VAL A 312 18.67 7.89 29.76
C VAL A 312 19.88 8.79 29.47
N GLU A 313 19.60 9.92 28.79
CA GLU A 313 20.35 11.18 28.67
C GLU A 313 21.62 11.30 27.79
N GLY A 314 21.62 12.39 26.98
CA GLY A 314 22.69 13.38 27.05
C GLY A 314 23.56 13.67 25.81
N GLY A 315 23.12 14.58 24.93
CA GLY A 315 23.96 15.44 24.04
C GLY A 315 24.62 14.77 22.81
N ALA A 316 24.91 15.44 21.69
CA ALA A 316 24.71 16.81 21.23
C ALA A 316 24.80 16.86 19.68
N GLY A 317 24.07 17.80 19.07
CA GLY A 317 24.55 18.60 17.92
C GLY A 317 24.72 17.93 16.55
N GLY A 318 23.62 17.73 15.83
CA GLY A 318 23.60 17.61 14.37
C GLY A 318 22.17 17.77 13.86
N ALA A 319 21.89 18.83 13.09
CA ALA A 319 20.54 19.16 12.63
C ALA A 319 19.96 18.03 11.76
N GLN A 320 19.15 17.15 12.36
CA GLN A 320 18.28 16.19 11.69
C GLN A 320 16.86 16.75 11.67
N MET A 321 16.20 16.70 10.51
CA MET A 321 14.77 16.97 10.42
C MET A 321 14.01 16.07 11.39
N GLY A 322 13.23 16.68 12.30
CA GLY A 322 12.40 15.94 13.25
C GLY A 322 11.43 15.03 12.49
N ARG A 323 11.33 13.77 12.94
CA ARG A 323 10.33 12.81 12.46
C ARG A 323 8.94 13.43 12.66
N ILE A 324 8.05 13.39 11.65
CA ILE A 324 6.68 13.91 11.75
C ILE A 324 5.72 12.72 11.75
N GLU A 325 4.90 12.60 12.79
CA GLU A 325 3.83 11.63 12.88
C GLU A 325 2.57 12.16 12.19
N ARG A 326 1.84 11.30 11.48
CA ARG A 326 0.62 11.65 10.75
C ARG A 326 -0.56 10.91 11.36
N ILE A 327 -1.50 11.64 11.93
CA ILE A 327 -2.67 11.08 12.62
C ILE A 327 -3.90 11.36 11.76
N PRO A 328 -4.42 10.37 11.00
CA PRO A 328 -5.66 10.54 10.24
C PRO A 328 -6.84 10.63 11.21
N ILE A 329 -7.74 11.58 10.96
CA ILE A 329 -8.84 11.94 11.85
C ILE A 329 -10.15 11.53 11.21
N ARG A 330 -10.81 10.52 11.81
CA ARG A 330 -12.11 10.05 11.35
C ARG A 330 -13.22 11.03 11.73
N THR A 331 -14.04 11.43 10.77
CA THR A 331 -15.18 12.34 10.97
C THR A 331 -16.50 11.62 10.69
N HIS A 332 -17.62 12.30 10.96
CA HIS A 332 -18.88 11.95 10.29
C HIS A 332 -18.77 12.26 8.78
N ILE A 333 -19.77 11.83 8.01
CA ILE A 333 -19.88 12.23 6.60
C ILE A 333 -20.13 13.73 6.55
N ILE A 334 -19.11 14.49 6.15
CA ILE A 334 -19.18 15.95 6.03
C ILE A 334 -20.10 16.30 4.87
N THR A 335 -21.02 17.24 5.11
CA THR A 335 -22.03 17.68 4.16
C THR A 335 -22.01 19.20 3.96
N GLU A 336 -22.81 19.68 3.02
CA GLU A 336 -23.03 21.12 2.79
C GLU A 336 -23.70 21.86 3.95
N LYS A 337 -24.17 21.14 4.98
CA LYS A 337 -24.75 21.71 6.20
C LYS A 337 -23.70 21.97 7.28
N ASP A 338 -22.50 21.43 7.11
CA ASP A 338 -21.42 21.52 8.08
C ASP A 338 -20.55 22.75 7.79
N ASP A 339 -20.00 23.34 8.84
CA ASP A 339 -18.92 24.33 8.74
C ASP A 339 -17.59 23.60 8.95
N ILE A 340 -16.71 23.61 7.94
CA ILE A 340 -15.45 22.84 7.99
C ILE A 340 -14.55 23.24 9.17
N VAL A 341 -14.60 24.49 9.62
CA VAL A 341 -13.79 24.96 10.76
C VAL A 341 -14.35 24.39 12.06
N GLU A 342 -15.67 24.36 12.22
CA GLU A 342 -16.31 23.72 13.37
C GLU A 342 -16.07 22.21 13.40
N VAL A 343 -16.09 21.55 12.23
CA VAL A 343 -15.72 20.12 12.10
C VAL A 343 -14.27 19.91 12.54
N VAL A 344 -13.32 20.70 12.02
CA VAL A 344 -11.91 20.62 12.42
C VAL A 344 -11.76 20.82 13.93
N LYS A 345 -12.39 21.83 14.51
CA LYS A 345 -12.35 22.08 15.96
C LYS A 345 -12.91 20.90 16.75
N MET A 346 -14.03 20.34 16.32
CA MET A 346 -14.68 19.22 17.00
C MET A 346 -13.78 17.99 17.04
N TYR A 347 -13.19 17.61 15.91
CA TYR A 347 -12.47 16.35 15.78
C TYR A 347 -10.97 16.44 16.11
N THR A 348 -10.39 17.63 16.17
CA THR A 348 -8.97 17.81 16.49
C THR A 348 -8.70 18.35 17.89
N ARG A 349 -9.72 18.74 18.67
CA ARG A 349 -9.56 19.41 19.98
C ARG A 349 -8.59 18.72 20.94
N ASP A 350 -8.71 17.41 21.10
CA ASP A 350 -7.90 16.63 22.05
C ASP A 350 -6.68 15.98 21.38
N ILE A 351 -6.43 16.30 20.11
CA ILE A 351 -5.40 15.70 19.28
C ILE A 351 -4.38 16.74 18.86
N ALA A 352 -4.80 17.85 18.28
CA ALA A 352 -3.91 18.90 17.79
C ALA A 352 -3.58 19.92 18.89
N ALA A 353 -2.32 20.33 18.95
CA ALA A 353 -1.83 21.34 19.88
C ALA A 353 -0.97 22.39 19.14
N PRO A 354 -0.73 23.58 19.73
CA PRO A 354 0.15 24.59 19.13
C PRO A 354 1.53 24.02 18.77
N GLY A 355 1.91 24.18 17.50
CA GLY A 355 3.13 23.63 16.91
C GLY A 355 2.92 22.35 16.08
N ASP A 356 1.70 21.80 16.07
CA ASP A 356 1.27 20.81 15.09
C ASP A 356 0.73 21.50 13.82
N VAL A 357 0.43 20.72 12.78
CA VAL A 357 -0.20 21.21 11.55
C VAL A 357 -1.41 20.36 11.18
N ILE A 358 -2.57 20.96 10.93
CA ILE A 358 -3.81 20.30 10.52
C ILE A 358 -3.94 20.34 8.99
N GLY A 359 -3.91 19.19 8.34
CA GLY A 359 -4.25 19.04 6.93
C GLY A 359 -5.73 18.72 6.72
N ILE A 360 -6.33 19.32 5.69
CA ILE A 360 -7.70 19.03 5.26
C ILE A 360 -7.70 18.69 3.77
N ALA A 361 -8.44 17.66 3.39
CA ALA A 361 -8.67 17.31 1.99
C ALA A 361 -9.49 18.41 1.29
N GLU A 362 -9.07 18.78 0.08
CA GLU A 362 -9.72 19.78 -0.77
C GLU A 362 -11.23 19.51 -0.94
N SER A 363 -11.60 18.27 -1.23
CA SER A 363 -12.96 17.88 -1.59
C SER A 363 -13.97 18.11 -0.47
N VAL A 364 -13.62 17.88 0.80
CA VAL A 364 -14.53 18.12 1.93
C VAL A 364 -14.72 19.61 2.20
N VAL A 365 -13.70 20.43 1.94
CA VAL A 365 -13.84 21.89 2.03
C VAL A 365 -14.85 22.34 0.96
N ALA A 366 -14.70 21.86 -0.27
CA ALA A 366 -15.64 22.15 -1.35
C ALA A 366 -17.08 21.69 -1.03
N ILE A 367 -17.25 20.49 -0.46
CA ILE A 367 -18.56 19.95 -0.06
C ILE A 367 -19.24 20.87 0.97
N THR A 368 -18.55 21.28 2.04
CA THR A 368 -19.13 22.21 3.06
C THR A 368 -19.55 23.56 2.48
N GLN A 369 -18.98 23.95 1.34
CA GLN A 369 -19.32 25.18 0.63
C GLN A 369 -20.44 24.98 -0.40
N GLY A 370 -21.05 23.78 -0.49
CA GLY A 370 -22.08 23.46 -1.47
C GLY A 370 -21.56 23.36 -2.90
N ARG A 371 -20.28 23.02 -3.07
CA ARG A 371 -19.59 22.97 -4.38
C ARG A 371 -19.45 21.56 -4.96
N ALA A 372 -20.15 20.57 -4.38
CA ALA A 372 -20.40 19.27 -4.98
C ALA A 372 -21.75 19.28 -5.72
N ILE A 373 -21.74 19.07 -7.03
CA ILE A 373 -22.92 19.26 -7.89
C ILE A 373 -23.22 17.97 -8.67
N LEU A 374 -24.43 17.46 -8.52
CA LEU A 374 -24.91 16.32 -9.29
C LEU A 374 -24.94 16.63 -10.81
N PRO A 375 -24.25 15.87 -11.68
CA PRO A 375 -24.23 16.11 -13.13
C PRO A 375 -25.63 16.22 -13.74
N LYS A 376 -26.60 15.45 -13.22
CA LYS A 376 -28.00 15.42 -13.67
C LYS A 376 -28.77 16.73 -13.43
N THR A 377 -28.33 17.59 -12.51
CA THR A 377 -28.97 18.90 -12.24
C THR A 377 -28.42 20.00 -13.15
N VAL A 378 -27.27 19.77 -13.77
CA VAL A 378 -26.65 20.69 -14.71
C VAL A 378 -27.34 20.61 -16.07
N ARG A 379 -27.55 21.76 -16.72
CA ARG A 379 -28.11 21.84 -18.07
C ARG A 379 -27.05 22.34 -19.07
N PRO A 380 -26.26 21.45 -19.69
CA PRO A 380 -25.21 21.84 -20.63
C PRO A 380 -25.77 22.58 -21.84
N ARG A 381 -25.22 23.75 -22.14
CA ARG A 381 -25.52 24.52 -23.36
C ARG A 381 -24.73 23.95 -24.55
N ARG A 382 -25.06 24.39 -25.76
CA ARG A 382 -24.39 23.94 -27.00
C ARG A 382 -22.87 24.09 -26.93
N LEU A 383 -22.39 25.18 -26.33
CA LEU A 383 -20.98 25.45 -26.14
C LEU A 383 -20.28 24.38 -25.28
N ALA A 384 -20.86 24.04 -24.11
CA ALA A 384 -20.31 23.03 -23.22
C ALA A 384 -20.22 21.65 -23.89
N ARG A 385 -21.29 21.23 -24.60
CA ARG A 385 -21.32 19.96 -25.34
C ARG A 385 -20.30 19.88 -26.48
N PHE A 386 -19.98 21.03 -27.08
CA PHE A 386 -18.97 21.11 -28.12
C PHE A 386 -17.57 21.05 -27.51
N LEU A 387 -17.32 21.86 -26.48
CA LEU A 387 -16.01 21.99 -25.87
C LEU A 387 -15.57 20.74 -25.09
N SER A 388 -16.51 20.00 -24.50
CA SER A 388 -16.20 18.76 -23.75
C SER A 388 -15.59 17.64 -24.62
N LYS A 389 -15.60 17.78 -25.94
CA LYS A 389 -15.02 16.81 -26.88
C LYS A 389 -13.50 16.95 -27.05
N PHE A 390 -12.91 18.05 -26.60
CA PHE A 390 -11.49 18.36 -26.79
C PHE A 390 -10.56 17.86 -25.67
N PRO A 391 -10.98 17.86 -24.39
CA PRO A 391 -10.26 17.14 -23.34
C PRO A 391 -10.12 15.65 -23.67
N GLY A 392 -9.06 15.00 -23.16
CA GLY A 392 -8.91 13.55 -23.28
C GLY A 392 -10.08 12.82 -22.60
N LYS A 393 -10.34 11.57 -22.99
CA LYS A 393 -11.46 10.78 -22.45
C LYS A 393 -11.44 10.64 -20.92
N ASP A 394 -10.26 10.68 -20.32
CA ASP A 394 -10.04 10.60 -18.86
C ASP A 394 -9.77 11.97 -18.23
N GLY A 395 -10.10 13.07 -18.92
CA GLY A 395 -9.91 14.44 -18.42
C GLY A 395 -11.11 14.94 -17.62
N SER A 396 -10.87 15.73 -16.59
CA SER A 396 -11.89 16.21 -15.66
C SER A 396 -12.92 17.20 -16.22
N LEU A 397 -12.81 17.57 -17.50
CA LEU A 397 -13.77 18.40 -18.22
C LEU A 397 -14.31 17.71 -19.48
N ALA A 398 -14.18 16.37 -19.56
CA ALA A 398 -14.59 15.59 -20.71
C ALA A 398 -16.11 15.39 -20.82
N THR A 399 -16.86 15.59 -19.73
CA THR A 399 -18.32 15.54 -19.80
C THR A 399 -18.96 16.91 -20.04
N PRO A 400 -20.11 16.98 -20.75
CA PRO A 400 -20.83 18.23 -20.92
C PRO A 400 -21.26 18.92 -19.61
N PRO A 401 -21.70 18.20 -18.55
CA PRO A 401 -21.96 18.79 -17.24
C PRO A 401 -20.72 19.46 -16.62
N ALA A 402 -19.59 18.77 -16.52
CA ALA A 402 -18.36 19.34 -15.96
C ALA A 402 -17.87 20.56 -16.75
N MET A 403 -17.89 20.48 -18.08
CA MET A 403 -17.54 21.64 -18.94
C MET A 403 -18.52 22.81 -18.75
N GLN A 404 -19.81 22.54 -18.52
CA GLN A 404 -20.78 23.60 -18.24
C GLN A 404 -20.52 24.27 -16.88
N LEU A 405 -20.14 23.50 -15.86
CA LEU A 405 -19.75 24.02 -14.56
C LEU A 405 -18.48 24.88 -14.66
N ALA A 406 -17.48 24.44 -15.42
CA ALA A 406 -16.29 25.25 -15.70
C ALA A 406 -16.64 26.59 -16.39
N ILE A 407 -17.57 26.57 -17.35
CA ILE A 407 -18.08 27.79 -18.00
C ILE A 407 -18.80 28.70 -17.00
N ASN A 408 -19.53 28.14 -16.04
CA ASN A 408 -20.23 28.93 -15.02
C ASN A 408 -19.23 29.57 -14.04
N GLU A 409 -18.14 28.89 -13.71
CA GLU A 409 -17.11 29.38 -12.77
C GLU A 409 -16.30 30.56 -13.33
N VAL A 410 -15.81 30.47 -14.56
CA VAL A 410 -14.90 31.51 -15.12
C VAL A 410 -15.49 32.30 -16.29
N GLY A 411 -16.66 31.90 -16.79
CA GLY A 411 -17.32 32.51 -17.94
C GLY A 411 -16.89 31.91 -19.29
N ALA A 412 -17.83 31.91 -20.24
CA ALA A 412 -17.64 31.31 -21.57
C ALA A 412 -16.47 31.90 -22.36
N VAL A 413 -16.23 33.20 -22.23
CA VAL A 413 -15.14 33.90 -22.94
C VAL A 413 -13.77 33.37 -22.49
N ARG A 414 -13.54 33.23 -21.17
CA ARG A 414 -12.28 32.70 -20.64
C ARG A 414 -12.04 31.25 -21.03
N VAL A 415 -13.07 30.41 -20.98
CA VAL A 415 -12.98 29.02 -21.41
C VAL A 415 -12.62 28.93 -22.91
N LEU A 416 -13.21 29.76 -23.76
CA LEU A 416 -12.89 29.82 -25.19
C LEU A 416 -11.44 30.28 -25.44
N LEU A 417 -10.98 31.31 -24.74
CA LEU A 417 -9.59 31.76 -24.82
C LEU A 417 -8.62 30.67 -24.35
N GLY A 418 -8.96 29.94 -23.28
CA GLY A 418 -8.20 28.79 -22.82
C GLY A 418 -8.15 27.66 -23.85
N ALA A 419 -9.27 27.35 -24.49
CA ALA A 419 -9.31 26.32 -25.54
C ALA A 419 -8.43 26.71 -26.74
N ALA A 420 -8.47 27.98 -27.16
CA ALA A 420 -7.60 28.51 -28.19
C ALA A 420 -6.11 28.43 -27.79
N ALA A 421 -5.77 28.84 -26.56
CA ALA A 421 -4.42 28.76 -26.02
C ALA A 421 -3.90 27.31 -25.96
N ALA A 422 -4.75 26.35 -25.59
CA ALA A 422 -4.40 24.94 -25.57
C ALA A 422 -4.13 24.38 -26.97
N ALA A 423 -4.92 24.79 -27.98
CA ALA A 423 -4.69 24.40 -29.37
C ALA A 423 -3.35 24.93 -29.89
N LEU A 424 -3.05 26.21 -29.64
CA LEU A 424 -1.76 26.83 -30.00
C LEU A 424 -0.59 26.19 -29.25
N GLY A 425 -0.75 25.94 -27.94
CA GLY A 425 0.24 25.26 -27.11
C GLY A 425 0.61 23.88 -27.66
N LYS A 426 -0.40 23.10 -28.08
CA LYS A 426 -0.20 21.77 -28.67
C LYS A 426 0.65 21.80 -29.95
N MET A 427 0.54 22.85 -30.77
CA MET A 427 1.34 23.01 -31.99
C MET A 427 2.84 23.21 -31.71
N VAL A 428 3.19 23.70 -30.52
CA VAL A 428 4.57 23.94 -30.08
C VAL A 428 5.00 23.01 -28.94
N GLY A 429 4.25 21.92 -28.71
CA GLY A 429 4.56 20.90 -27.70
C GLY A 429 4.33 21.34 -26.24
N ARG A 430 3.69 22.49 -25.98
CA ARG A 430 3.36 22.97 -24.62
C ARG A 430 2.01 22.42 -24.16
N LYS A 431 1.96 21.93 -22.91
CA LYS A 431 0.76 21.41 -22.26
C LYS A 431 0.31 22.33 -21.12
N GLY A 432 -0.98 22.27 -20.78
CA GLY A 432 -1.55 23.03 -19.64
C GLY A 432 -1.94 24.48 -19.95
N ASP A 433 -1.77 24.94 -21.18
CA ASP A 433 -2.09 26.32 -21.57
C ASP A 433 -3.59 26.65 -21.45
N PHE A 434 -4.47 25.65 -21.49
CA PHE A 434 -5.90 25.80 -21.16
C PHE A 434 -6.08 26.42 -19.77
N TYR A 435 -5.57 25.76 -18.72
CA TYR A 435 -5.73 26.19 -17.34
C TYR A 435 -4.98 27.49 -17.03
N ARG A 436 -3.86 27.76 -17.71
CA ARG A 436 -3.15 29.03 -17.55
C ARG A 436 -3.97 30.25 -17.98
N VAL A 437 -4.81 30.09 -19.00
CA VAL A 437 -5.60 31.19 -19.57
C VAL A 437 -7.05 31.19 -19.08
N ALA A 438 -7.70 30.03 -19.00
CA ALA A 438 -9.07 29.92 -18.52
C ALA A 438 -9.17 30.13 -16.99
N GLY A 439 -8.11 29.80 -16.25
CA GLY A 439 -8.03 29.89 -14.80
C GLY A 439 -7.54 28.58 -14.19
N ARG A 440 -6.55 28.67 -13.29
CA ARG A 440 -6.00 27.48 -12.61
C ARG A 440 -7.03 26.78 -11.73
N SER A 441 -8.02 27.51 -11.22
CA SER A 441 -9.12 26.94 -10.43
C SER A 441 -9.91 25.86 -11.16
N LEU A 442 -9.96 25.89 -12.50
CA LEU A 442 -10.62 24.86 -13.29
C LEU A 442 -9.90 23.52 -13.29
N ALA A 443 -8.62 23.47 -12.90
CA ALA A 443 -7.87 22.23 -12.80
C ALA A 443 -8.35 21.36 -11.62
N PHE A 444 -9.01 21.98 -10.64
CA PHE A 444 -9.58 21.34 -9.44
C PHE A 444 -11.04 20.91 -9.63
N ILE A 445 -11.60 21.06 -10.82
CA ILE A 445 -12.90 20.44 -11.12
C ILE A 445 -12.62 18.95 -11.32
N ASP A 446 -13.30 18.10 -10.57
CA ASP A 446 -13.24 16.65 -10.72
C ASP A 446 -14.60 16.07 -11.08
N ASP A 447 -14.65 15.38 -12.22
CA ASP A 447 -15.84 14.77 -12.83
C ASP A 447 -16.07 13.33 -12.30
N ILE A 448 -15.06 12.73 -11.68
CA ILE A 448 -15.09 11.43 -11.00
C ILE A 448 -14.26 11.58 -9.72
N ALA A 449 -14.81 12.27 -8.73
CA ALA A 449 -14.09 12.70 -7.53
C ALA A 449 -13.52 11.55 -6.66
N GLY A 450 -13.87 10.30 -6.94
CA GLY A 450 -13.45 9.14 -6.13
C GLY A 450 -13.87 9.24 -4.67
N THR A 451 -14.86 10.10 -4.38
CA THR A 451 -15.39 10.38 -3.05
C THR A 451 -16.40 9.31 -2.63
N MET A 452 -16.54 9.06 -1.33
CA MET A 452 -17.55 8.18 -0.75
C MET A 452 -19.00 8.61 -1.10
N PRO A 453 -19.95 7.66 -1.16
CA PRO A 453 -21.38 7.98 -1.22
C PRO A 453 -21.84 8.95 -0.11
N PRO A 454 -22.69 9.94 -0.41
CA PRO A 454 -23.43 10.15 -1.67
C PRO A 454 -22.68 11.00 -2.72
N TYR A 455 -21.43 11.37 -2.48
CA TYR A 455 -20.69 12.32 -3.32
C TYR A 455 -19.96 11.65 -4.50
N ASP A 456 -19.89 10.32 -4.52
CA ASP A 456 -19.35 9.48 -5.59
C ASP A 456 -19.93 9.78 -6.99
N GLU A 457 -21.18 10.24 -7.06
CA GLU A 457 -21.84 10.65 -8.31
C GLU A 457 -21.75 12.16 -8.62
N HIS A 458 -21.05 12.96 -7.83
CA HIS A 458 -21.01 14.43 -7.97
C HIS A 458 -19.79 14.91 -8.76
N VAL A 459 -19.96 16.03 -9.48
CA VAL A 459 -18.82 16.85 -9.91
C VAL A 459 -18.45 17.77 -8.75
N VAL A 460 -17.22 17.66 -8.26
CA VAL A 460 -16.72 18.51 -7.17
C VAL A 460 -15.89 19.64 -7.77
N LEU A 461 -16.20 20.89 -7.41
CA LEU A 461 -15.41 22.05 -7.80
C LEU A 461 -14.39 22.39 -6.71
N GLY A 462 -13.23 22.93 -7.09
CA GLY A 462 -12.25 23.51 -6.17
C GLY A 462 -12.87 24.41 -5.08
N PRO A 463 -12.36 24.40 -3.83
CA PRO A 463 -12.88 25.21 -2.73
C PRO A 463 -12.75 26.70 -3.05
N ALA A 464 -13.74 27.46 -2.60
CA ALA A 464 -13.72 28.91 -2.63
C ALA A 464 -12.90 29.44 -1.44
N HIS A 465 -12.03 30.42 -1.69
CA HIS A 465 -11.25 31.12 -0.66
C HIS A 465 -10.49 30.20 0.33
N PRO A 466 -9.70 29.21 -0.15
CA PRO A 466 -9.02 28.26 0.73
C PRO A 466 -8.07 28.94 1.73
N GLU A 467 -7.50 30.11 1.39
CA GLU A 467 -6.65 30.89 2.28
C GLU A 467 -7.42 31.44 3.49
N GLU A 468 -8.67 31.88 3.28
CA GLU A 468 -9.52 32.37 4.36
C GLU A 468 -9.93 31.24 5.31
N VAL A 469 -10.17 30.04 4.77
CA VAL A 469 -10.46 28.84 5.56
C VAL A 469 -9.28 28.47 6.45
N VAL A 470 -8.07 28.38 5.88
CA VAL A 470 -6.84 28.08 6.64
C VAL A 470 -6.57 29.14 7.72
N ALA A 471 -6.71 30.43 7.38
CA ALA A 471 -6.54 31.52 8.34
C ALA A 471 -7.57 31.46 9.48
N ARG A 472 -8.81 31.07 9.18
CA ARG A 472 -9.87 30.89 10.17
C ARG A 472 -9.61 29.69 11.08
N ILE A 473 -9.14 28.56 10.53
CA ILE A 473 -8.71 27.40 11.33
C ILE A 473 -7.61 27.82 12.31
N LYS A 474 -6.53 28.45 11.83
CA LYS A 474 -5.44 28.91 12.69
C LYS A 474 -5.91 29.85 13.80
N ARG A 475 -6.81 30.79 13.47
CA ARG A 475 -7.38 31.74 14.44
C ARG A 475 -8.22 31.06 15.51
N GLU A 476 -9.00 30.04 15.16
CA GLU A 476 -9.95 29.41 16.07
C GLU A 476 -9.39 28.20 16.83
N THR A 477 -8.39 27.49 16.29
CA THR A 477 -7.74 26.34 16.95
C THR A 477 -6.41 26.71 17.59
N GLY A 478 -5.76 27.78 17.12
CA GLY A 478 -4.37 28.11 17.48
C GLY A 478 -3.32 27.20 16.82
N VAL A 479 -3.72 26.34 15.88
CA VAL A 479 -2.86 25.36 15.20
C VAL A 479 -2.70 25.73 13.73
N ASP A 480 -1.51 25.56 13.17
CA ASP A 480 -1.27 25.80 11.75
C ASP A 480 -2.04 24.81 10.88
N ALA A 481 -2.40 25.19 9.66
CA ALA A 481 -3.22 24.35 8.80
C ALA A 481 -2.86 24.47 7.31
N PHE A 482 -3.29 23.50 6.52
CA PHE A 482 -3.25 23.55 5.07
C PHE A 482 -4.44 22.79 4.45
N ILE A 483 -4.78 23.15 3.22
CA ILE A 483 -5.74 22.43 2.38
C ILE A 483 -4.98 21.88 1.20
N ALA A 484 -5.15 20.58 0.92
CA ALA A 484 -4.46 19.91 -0.18
C ALA A 484 -5.42 19.03 -0.99
N ASP A 485 -5.21 19.03 -2.30
CA ASP A 485 -5.71 18.01 -3.20
C ASP A 485 -4.60 16.97 -3.39
N VAL A 486 -4.90 15.71 -3.09
CA VAL A 486 -3.95 14.61 -3.27
C VAL A 486 -4.65 13.50 -4.02
N ASN A 487 -4.14 13.20 -5.21
CA ASN A 487 -4.67 12.12 -6.03
C ASN A 487 -3.85 10.83 -5.89
N ASP A 488 -4.45 9.70 -6.29
CA ASP A 488 -3.84 8.35 -6.21
C ASP A 488 -2.58 8.17 -7.08
N LYS A 489 -2.22 9.17 -7.88
CA LYS A 489 -0.99 9.21 -8.70
C LYS A 489 0.16 9.90 -7.96
N GLY A 490 -0.04 10.32 -6.71
CA GLY A 490 0.95 11.00 -5.89
C GLY A 490 1.20 12.46 -6.28
N CYS A 491 0.30 13.06 -7.07
CA CYS A 491 0.32 14.51 -7.25
C CYS A 491 -0.37 15.15 -6.04
N VAL A 492 0.41 15.93 -5.32
CA VAL A 492 -0.05 16.78 -4.21
C VAL A 492 -0.13 18.20 -4.75
N ASP A 493 -1.28 18.85 -4.62
CA ASP A 493 -1.45 20.28 -4.86
C ASP A 493 -1.85 20.95 -3.54
N ILE A 494 -1.08 21.94 -3.08
CA ILE A 494 -1.36 22.65 -1.82
C ILE A 494 -2.13 23.92 -2.18
N LEU A 495 -3.43 23.93 -1.90
CA LEU A 495 -4.32 25.03 -2.28
C LEU A 495 -4.14 26.23 -1.36
N ALA A 496 -3.92 25.98 -0.06
CA ALA A 496 -3.62 27.02 0.93
C ALA A 496 -2.85 26.41 2.10
N ALA A 497 -2.01 27.21 2.77
CA ALA A 497 -1.27 26.82 3.96
C ALA A 497 -1.02 28.05 4.84
N SER A 498 -0.91 27.84 6.16
CA SER A 498 -0.48 28.90 7.08
C SER A 498 0.90 29.42 6.72
N ASP A 499 1.14 30.70 7.02
CA ASP A 499 2.46 31.32 6.86
C ASP A 499 3.55 30.55 7.63
N GLY A 500 4.66 30.28 6.95
CA GLY A 500 5.83 29.60 7.53
C GLY A 500 5.84 28.08 7.34
N ILE A 501 4.78 27.47 6.79
CA ILE A 501 4.82 26.05 6.40
C ILE A 501 5.62 25.89 5.11
N ASP A 502 6.64 25.04 5.14
CA ASP A 502 7.40 24.66 3.95
C ASP A 502 6.56 23.74 3.05
N GLN A 503 6.13 24.27 1.90
CA GLN A 503 5.34 23.51 0.93
C GLN A 503 6.08 22.28 0.40
N ALA A 504 7.42 22.33 0.26
CA ALA A 504 8.19 21.17 -0.20
C ALA A 504 8.11 20.00 0.80
N VAL A 505 8.08 20.32 2.10
CA VAL A 505 7.86 19.33 3.17
C VAL A 505 6.45 18.77 3.12
N LEU A 506 5.42 19.61 2.92
CA LEU A 506 4.05 19.12 2.74
C LEU A 506 3.90 18.20 1.53
N HIS A 507 4.47 18.55 0.37
CA HIS A 507 4.46 17.68 -0.81
C HIS A 507 5.06 16.31 -0.53
N GLN A 508 6.14 16.24 0.27
CA GLN A 508 6.73 14.97 0.68
C GLN A 508 5.81 14.18 1.62
N LEU A 509 5.28 14.84 2.66
CA LEU A 509 4.44 14.23 3.70
C LEU A 509 3.08 13.74 3.21
N LEU A 510 2.59 14.29 2.09
CA LEU A 510 1.27 13.99 1.54
C LEU A 510 1.32 13.06 0.31
N SER A 511 2.51 12.73 -0.19
CA SER A 511 2.69 12.02 -1.48
C SER A 511 2.06 10.62 -1.56
N ASP A 512 1.85 9.96 -0.43
CA ASP A 512 1.17 8.66 -0.29
C ASP A 512 -0.34 8.77 0.05
N ASN A 513 -0.89 9.99 -0.05
CA ASN A 513 -2.25 10.39 0.28
C ASN A 513 -2.70 9.96 1.69
N PRO A 514 -2.43 10.75 2.74
CA PRO A 514 -2.91 10.46 4.08
C PRO A 514 -4.40 10.74 4.28
N PHE A 515 -5.07 11.35 3.29
CA PHE A 515 -6.52 11.57 3.32
C PHE A 515 -7.25 10.31 2.85
N GLY A 516 -8.27 9.91 3.62
CA GLY A 516 -9.10 8.75 3.31
C GLY A 516 -10.51 9.20 2.95
N ASN A 517 -10.77 9.36 1.65
CA ASN A 517 -12.02 9.91 1.12
C ASN A 517 -13.11 8.85 0.83
N ASP A 518 -12.81 7.58 1.10
CA ASP A 518 -13.72 6.43 0.94
C ASP A 518 -14.21 5.96 2.34
N ASP A 519 -14.44 4.66 2.55
CA ASP A 519 -14.90 4.07 3.82
C ASP A 519 -14.08 4.45 5.08
N GLN A 520 -12.84 4.96 4.93
CA GLN A 520 -12.04 5.40 6.07
C GLN A 520 -12.64 6.63 6.77
N GLN A 521 -13.30 7.52 6.00
CA GLN A 521 -13.88 8.78 6.48
C GLN A 521 -12.86 9.65 7.24
N THR A 522 -11.61 9.71 6.76
CA THR A 522 -10.52 10.48 7.39
C THR A 522 -10.05 11.65 6.51
N PRO A 523 -10.90 12.67 6.26
CA PRO A 523 -10.56 13.79 5.40
C PRO A 523 -9.68 14.85 6.09
N ILE A 524 -9.37 14.66 7.37
CA ILE A 524 -8.50 15.54 8.16
C ILE A 524 -7.30 14.70 8.62
N VAL A 525 -6.10 15.30 8.64
CA VAL A 525 -4.88 14.70 9.19
C VAL A 525 -4.18 15.69 10.12
N VAL A 526 -3.71 15.24 11.28
CA VAL A 526 -2.86 16.05 12.16
C VAL A 526 -1.41 15.60 11.99
N LEU A 527 -0.54 16.55 11.60
CA LEU A 527 0.90 16.37 11.50
C LEU A 527 1.54 16.83 12.81
N LYS A 528 2.09 15.87 13.57
CA LYS A 528 2.78 16.14 14.84
C LYS A 528 4.29 16.02 14.68
N PRO A 529 5.07 17.07 14.97
CA PRO A 529 6.51 16.93 15.13
C PRO A 529 6.79 15.98 16.31
N VAL A 530 7.52 14.89 16.09
CA VAL A 530 7.90 13.96 17.16
C VAL A 530 8.91 14.67 18.05
N ARG A 531 8.40 15.28 19.13
CA ARG A 531 9.22 15.85 20.20
C ARG A 531 9.80 14.68 20.98
N ARG A 532 11.12 14.49 20.92
CA ARG A 532 11.80 13.57 21.85
C ARG A 532 11.66 14.18 23.25
N PHE A 533 11.05 13.43 24.17
CA PHE A 533 11.06 13.75 25.59
C PHE A 533 12.45 13.58 26.18
#